data_AF-A0A561WFH1-F1
#
_entry.id   AF-A0A561WFH1-F1
#
_cell.length_a   1.000
_cell.length_b   1.000
_cell.length_c   1.000
_cell.angle_alpha   90.00
_cell.angle_beta   90.00
_cell.angle_gamma   90.00
#
_symmetry.space_group_name_H-M   'P 1'
#
loop_
_entity.id
_entity.type
_entity.pdbx_description
1 polymer ?
#
loop_
_entity_poly.entity_id
_entity_poly.type
_entity_poly.pdbx_seq_one_letter_code
_entity_poly.pdbx_strand_id
1 'polypeptide(L)'
;MVDLQAVACCPPIAVSPLDPAQAEVVAPMFKALGDPVRLRLMSMIASVPEICVCDLTPAFDLSGPTISHHLKVLREAGLVDSERRGTWVWYRVKAEAFRQLGLLLDIPARPAVEAGA
;
A
#
# COMPACT_ATOMS: atom_id res chain seq x y z
N MET A 1 -3.15 -13.65 4.26
CA MET A 1 -2.04 -12.85 4.81
C MET A 1 -1.08 -12.66 3.65
N VAL A 2 -0.84 -11.42 3.21
CA VAL A 2 0.02 -11.17 2.02
C VAL A 2 1.46 -11.46 2.43
N ASP A 3 2.12 -12.35 1.69
CA ASP A 3 3.52 -12.67 1.92
C ASP A 3 4.40 -11.55 1.36
N LEU A 4 4.82 -10.64 2.25
CA LEU A 4 5.72 -9.55 1.93
C LEU A 4 7.14 -10.04 1.61
N GLN A 5 7.52 -11.26 1.99
CA GLN A 5 8.85 -11.80 1.63
C GLN A 5 8.91 -12.17 0.15
N ALA A 6 7.81 -12.58 -0.47
CA ALA A 6 7.76 -12.87 -1.91
C ALA A 6 8.00 -11.62 -2.78
N VAL A 7 7.60 -10.43 -2.32
CA VAL A 7 7.78 -9.16 -3.06
C VAL A 7 9.20 -8.59 -2.89
N ALA A 8 9.86 -8.84 -1.76
CA ALA A 8 11.20 -8.32 -1.46
C ALA A 8 12.31 -8.88 -2.38
N CYS A 9 12.07 -10.00 -3.04
CA CYS A 9 13.07 -10.69 -3.87
C CYS A 9 13.18 -10.17 -5.31
N CYS A 10 12.27 -9.29 -5.73
CA CYS A 10 12.03 -9.05 -7.15
C CYS A 10 12.70 -7.77 -7.65
N PRO A 11 13.40 -7.80 -8.79
CA PRO A 11 13.84 -6.58 -9.46
C PRO A 11 12.62 -5.77 -9.93
N PRO A 12 12.77 -4.45 -10.18
CA PRO A 12 11.67 -3.62 -10.66
C PRO A 12 11.04 -4.19 -11.94
N ILE A 13 9.74 -3.98 -12.15
CA ILE A 13 9.02 -4.48 -13.33
C ILE A 13 9.56 -3.92 -14.66
N ALA A 14 10.30 -2.81 -14.58
CA ALA A 14 11.01 -2.20 -15.70
C ALA A 14 12.28 -2.97 -16.12
N VAL A 15 12.80 -3.85 -15.25
CA VAL A 15 14.03 -4.64 -15.47
C VAL A 15 13.70 -6.06 -15.90
N SER A 16 12.73 -6.71 -15.25
CA SER A 16 12.28 -8.06 -15.58
C SER A 16 10.76 -8.16 -15.46
N PRO A 17 10.08 -8.88 -16.38
CA PRO A 17 8.66 -9.18 -16.24
C PRO A 17 8.37 -9.97 -14.96
N LEU A 18 7.20 -9.73 -14.35
CA LEU A 18 6.68 -10.56 -13.26
C LEU A 18 6.17 -11.89 -13.79
N ASP A 19 6.42 -12.95 -13.03
CA ASP A 19 5.72 -14.21 -13.22
C ASP A 19 4.27 -14.15 -12.65
N PRO A 20 3.40 -15.11 -13.00
CA PRO A 20 2.02 -15.11 -12.52
C PRO A 20 1.87 -15.14 -10.99
N ALA A 21 2.75 -15.85 -10.28
CA ALA A 21 2.66 -15.98 -8.82
C ALA A 21 3.04 -14.65 -8.14
N GLN A 22 4.08 -13.96 -8.63
CA GLN A 22 4.46 -12.63 -8.17
C GLN A 22 3.33 -11.62 -8.41
N ALA A 23 2.71 -11.67 -9.59
CA ALA A 23 1.57 -10.80 -9.92
C ALA A 23 0.39 -11.01 -8.97
N GLU A 24 0.06 -12.25 -8.61
CA GLU A 24 -1.00 -12.58 -7.65
C GLU A 24 -0.73 -12.04 -6.25
N VAL A 25 0.54 -11.94 -5.83
CA VAL A 25 0.92 -11.38 -4.52
C VAL A 25 0.74 -9.86 -4.49
N VAL A 26 1.14 -9.14 -5.54
CA VAL A 26 1.16 -7.66 -5.55
C VAL A 26 -0.16 -7.04 -6.02
N ALA A 27 -0.91 -7.71 -6.89
CA ALA A 27 -2.16 -7.18 -7.47
C ALA A 27 -3.22 -6.78 -6.41
N PRO A 28 -3.42 -7.52 -5.30
CA PRO A 28 -4.34 -7.11 -4.24
C PRO A 28 -3.97 -5.76 -3.61
N MET A 29 -2.69 -5.42 -3.49
CA MET A 29 -2.24 -4.12 -2.97
C MET A 29 -2.62 -2.99 -3.92
N PHE A 30 -2.34 -3.16 -5.21
CA PHE A 30 -2.73 -2.18 -6.24
C PHE A 30 -4.25 -2.02 -6.31
N LYS A 31 -5.00 -3.12 -6.26
CA LYS A 31 -6.46 -3.09 -6.22
C LYS A 31 -6.98 -2.33 -4.98
N ALA A 32 -6.33 -2.48 -3.84
CA ALA A 32 -6.67 -1.74 -2.64
C ALA A 32 -6.35 -0.23 -2.80
N LEU A 33 -5.22 0.14 -3.40
CA LEU A 33 -4.84 1.54 -3.62
C LEU A 33 -5.59 2.22 -4.78
N GLY A 34 -6.14 1.46 -5.73
CA GLY A 34 -6.83 1.99 -6.91
C GLY A 34 -8.21 2.63 -6.66
N ASP A 35 -8.65 2.73 -5.41
CA ASP A 35 -9.89 3.40 -5.02
C ASP A 35 -9.59 4.76 -4.38
N PRO A 36 -10.27 5.84 -4.80
CA PRO A 36 -9.92 7.20 -4.37
C PRO A 36 -10.11 7.43 -2.86
N VAL A 37 -11.11 6.79 -2.24
CA VAL A 37 -11.34 6.89 -0.79
C VAL A 37 -10.23 6.16 -0.05
N ARG A 38 -9.89 4.94 -0.48
CA ARG A 38 -8.80 4.15 0.12
C ARG A 38 -7.45 4.84 -0.04
N LEU A 39 -7.18 5.42 -1.20
CA LEU A 39 -5.93 6.14 -1.45
C LEU A 39 -5.82 7.38 -0.55
N ARG A 40 -6.91 8.13 -0.37
CA ARG A 40 -6.94 9.28 0.55
C ARG A 40 -6.79 8.86 2.02
N LEU A 41 -7.51 7.82 2.46
CA LEU A 41 -7.34 7.24 3.82
C LEU A 41 -5.88 6.83 4.06
N MET A 42 -5.29 6.13 3.09
CA MET A 42 -3.92 5.66 3.16
C MET A 42 -2.93 6.83 3.22
N SER A 43 -3.12 7.88 2.42
CA SER A 43 -2.31 9.10 2.47
C SER A 43 -2.36 9.75 3.86
N MET A 44 -3.54 9.82 4.49
CA MET A 44 -3.69 10.37 5.84
C MET A 44 -2.95 9.51 6.87
N ILE A 45 -3.12 8.18 6.83
CA ILE A 45 -2.45 7.23 7.74
C ILE A 45 -0.92 7.29 7.57
N ALA A 46 -0.42 7.39 6.35
CA ALA A 46 1.01 7.40 6.07
C ALA A 46 1.70 8.74 6.42
N SER A 47 0.93 9.82 6.61
CA SER A 47 1.47 11.15 6.92
C SER A 47 1.80 11.35 8.40
N VAL A 48 1.42 10.41 9.26
CA VAL A 48 1.63 10.46 10.72
C VAL A 48 2.06 9.08 11.24
N PRO A 49 2.71 8.98 12.42
CA PRO A 49 3.12 7.70 12.97
C PRO A 49 1.97 6.72 13.25
N GLU A 50 0.84 7.24 13.75
CA GLU A 50 -0.41 6.51 13.97
C GLU A 50 -1.60 7.47 13.99
N ILE A 51 -2.80 6.98 13.68
CA ILE A 51 -4.04 7.79 13.65
C ILE A 51 -5.26 6.99 14.11
N CYS A 52 -6.17 7.62 14.87
CA CYS A 52 -7.43 6.99 15.28
C CYS A 52 -8.44 6.97 14.12
N VAL A 53 -9.28 5.93 14.06
CA VAL A 53 -10.45 5.91 13.16
C VAL A 53 -11.40 7.09 13.38
N CYS A 54 -11.46 7.59 14.61
CA CYS A 54 -12.24 8.76 15.00
C CYS A 54 -11.74 10.05 14.36
N ASP A 55 -10.44 10.16 14.09
CA ASP A 55 -9.84 11.32 13.41
C ASP A 55 -9.91 11.19 11.88
N LEU A 56 -9.99 9.97 11.36
CA LEU A 56 -10.13 9.71 9.92
C LEU A 56 -11.55 9.98 9.42
N THR A 57 -12.56 9.53 10.16
CA THR A 57 -13.97 9.54 9.71
C THR A 57 -14.49 10.95 9.33
N PRO A 58 -14.20 12.02 10.10
CA PRO A 58 -14.69 13.38 9.78
C PRO A 58 -14.16 13.96 8.46
N ALA A 59 -13.11 13.39 7.86
CA ALA A 59 -12.56 13.88 6.59
C ALA A 59 -13.36 13.41 5.36
N PHE A 60 -14.41 12.61 5.55
CA PHE A 60 -15.20 11.99 4.50
C PHE A 60 -16.70 12.14 4.77
N ASP A 61 -17.47 12.42 3.72
CA ASP A 61 -18.94 12.36 3.74
C ASP A 61 -19.45 10.92 3.60
N LEU A 62 -18.91 10.01 4.42
CA LEU A 62 -19.20 8.58 4.37
C LEU A 62 -19.62 8.06 5.74
N SER A 63 -20.42 7.01 5.73
CA SER A 63 -20.83 6.33 6.96
C SER A 63 -19.65 5.63 7.64
N GLY A 64 -19.69 5.53 8.97
CA GLY A 64 -18.71 4.76 9.75
C GLY A 64 -18.53 3.30 9.28
N PRO A 65 -19.61 2.57 8.93
CA PRO A 65 -19.51 1.24 8.31
C PRO A 65 -18.73 1.25 6.98
N THR A 66 -18.93 2.26 6.13
CA THR A 66 -18.21 2.40 4.85
C THR A 66 -16.72 2.62 5.08
N ILE A 67 -16.35 3.54 5.99
CA ILE A 67 -14.94 3.79 6.34
C ILE A 67 -14.28 2.54 6.94
N SER A 68 -14.99 1.84 7.83
CA SER A 68 -14.51 0.59 8.43
C SER A 68 -14.28 -0.49 7.36
N HIS A 69 -15.14 -0.55 6.34
CA HIS A 69 -14.96 -1.46 5.21
C HIS A 69 -13.69 -1.12 4.42
N HIS A 70 -13.48 0.16 4.08
CA HIS A 70 -12.26 0.60 3.39
C HIS A 70 -10.99 0.27 4.19
N LEU A 71 -10.99 0.52 5.50
CA LEU A 71 -9.88 0.20 6.40
C LEU A 71 -9.63 -1.32 6.51
N LYS A 72 -10.70 -2.12 6.51
CA LYS A 72 -10.59 -3.59 6.46
C LYS A 72 -9.90 -4.05 5.18
N VAL A 73 -10.30 -3.52 4.02
CA VAL A 73 -9.69 -3.85 2.73
C VAL A 73 -8.21 -3.48 2.70
N LEU A 74 -7.83 -2.29 3.18
CA LEU A 74 -6.43 -1.87 3.28
C LEU A 74 -5.61 -2.81 4.19
N ARG A 75 -6.19 -3.23 5.32
CA ARG A 75 -5.56 -4.18 6.25
C ARG A 75 -5.39 -5.56 5.63
N GLU A 76 -6.42 -6.07 4.94
CA GLU A 76 -6.38 -7.38 4.28
C GLU A 76 -5.38 -7.42 3.11
N ALA A 77 -5.20 -6.28 2.44
CA ALA A 77 -4.14 -6.08 1.44
C ALA A 77 -2.74 -5.93 2.05
N GLY A 78 -2.60 -5.90 3.38
CA GLY A 78 -1.31 -5.81 4.04
C GLY A 78 -0.66 -4.42 3.99
N LEU A 79 -1.43 -3.35 3.77
CA LEU A 79 -0.92 -1.97 3.66
C LEU A 79 -0.89 -1.24 5.01
N VAL A 80 -1.75 -1.64 5.95
CA VAL A 80 -1.86 -1.04 7.28
C VAL A 80 -1.93 -2.09 8.37
N ASP A 81 -1.47 -1.72 9.56
CA ASP A 81 -1.79 -2.42 10.82
C ASP A 81 -2.88 -1.66 11.57
N SER A 82 -3.58 -2.38 12.44
CA SER A 82 -4.60 -1.84 13.32
C SER A 82 -4.39 -2.33 14.75
N GLU A 83 -4.55 -1.44 15.72
CA GLU A 83 -4.44 -1.74 17.15
C GLU A 83 -5.65 -1.20 17.89
N ARG A 84 -6.33 -2.04 18.66
CA ARG A 84 -7.49 -1.61 19.46
C ARG A 84 -7.02 -1.17 20.84
N ARG A 85 -7.29 0.09 21.19
CA ARG A 85 -6.99 0.69 22.50
C ARG A 85 -8.30 1.14 23.14
N GLY A 86 -8.88 0.27 23.97
CA GLY A 86 -10.21 0.45 24.55
C GLY A 86 -11.32 0.40 23.49
N THR A 87 -12.08 1.49 23.39
CA THR A 87 -13.18 1.61 22.41
C THR A 87 -12.68 1.96 21.00
N TRP A 88 -11.48 2.54 20.89
CA TRP A 88 -10.97 3.09 19.64
C TRP A 88 -9.98 2.16 18.94
N VAL A 89 -9.90 2.29 17.62
CA VAL A 89 -8.94 1.56 16.79
C VAL A 89 -7.99 2.55 16.15
N TRP A 90 -6.71 2.29 16.31
CA TRP A 90 -5.60 3.07 15.77
C TRP A 90 -5.01 2.36 14.57
N TYR A 91 -4.64 3.11 13.55
CA TYR A 91 -4.07 2.62 12.31
C TYR A 91 -2.67 3.18 12.10
N ARG A 92 -1.79 2.34 11.54
CA ARG A 92 -0.43 2.71 11.15
C ARG A 92 -0.08 2.09 9.81
N VAL A 93 0.74 2.77 9.02
CA VAL A 93 1.22 2.25 7.74
C VAL A 93 2.18 1.08 7.94
N LYS A 94 2.09 0.06 7.09
CA LYS A 94 3.15 -0.95 6.95
C LYS A 94 4.23 -0.42 6.01
N ALA A 95 5.21 0.27 6.58
CA ALA A 95 6.28 0.92 5.82
C ALA A 95 7.03 -0.05 4.87
N GLU A 96 7.22 -1.31 5.29
CA GLU A 96 7.81 -2.36 4.45
C GLU A 96 7.03 -2.57 3.15
N ALA A 97 5.71 -2.71 3.22
CA ALA A 97 4.86 -2.94 2.05
C ALA A 97 4.96 -1.78 1.05
N PHE A 98 4.99 -0.53 1.54
CA PHE A 98 5.17 0.65 0.69
C PHE A 98 6.57 0.72 0.06
N ARG A 99 7.61 0.39 0.83
CA ARG A 99 8.98 0.35 0.28
C ARG A 99 9.07 -0.67 -0.86
N GLN A 100 8.46 -1.83 -0.69
CA GLN A 100 8.41 -2.89 -1.70
C GLN A 100 7.64 -2.45 -2.95
N LEU A 101 6.47 -1.81 -2.81
CA LEU A 101 5.75 -1.25 -3.94
C LEU A 101 6.56 -0.17 -4.67
N GLY A 102 7.28 0.67 -3.92
CA GLY A 102 8.18 1.67 -4.50
C GLY A 102 9.31 1.05 -5.31
N LEU A 103 10.00 0.04 -4.77
CA LEU A 103 11.05 -0.70 -5.47
C LEU A 103 10.51 -1.43 -6.72
N LEU A 104 9.33 -2.03 -6.61
CA LEU A 104 8.69 -2.74 -7.71
C LEU A 104 8.38 -1.83 -8.90
N LEU A 105 7.95 -0.59 -8.63
CA LEU A 105 7.59 0.41 -9.63
C LEU A 105 8.76 1.30 -10.08
N ASP A 106 9.95 1.09 -9.54
CA ASP A 106 11.12 1.90 -9.91
C ASP A 106 11.46 1.71 -11.39
N ILE A 107 11.76 2.81 -12.07
CA ILE A 107 12.21 2.80 -13.46
C ILE A 107 13.66 3.27 -13.44
N PRO A 108 14.64 2.35 -13.49
CA PRO A 108 16.03 2.75 -13.51
C PRO A 108 16.29 3.55 -14.78
N ALA A 109 17.03 4.65 -14.65
CA ALA A 109 17.51 5.39 -15.79
C ALA A 109 18.27 4.42 -16.71
N ARG A 110 17.83 4.29 -17.96
CA ARG A 110 18.60 3.56 -18.96
C ARG A 110 19.93 4.30 -19.10
N PRO A 111 21.10 3.64 -18.96
CA PRO A 111 22.36 4.30 -19.28
C PRO A 111 22.22 4.86 -20.69
N ALA A 112 22.52 6.15 -20.86
CA ALA A 112 22.57 6.75 -22.18
C ALA A 112 23.45 5.84 -23.02
N VAL A 113 22.90 5.30 -24.11
CA VAL A 113 23.69 4.59 -25.11
C VAL A 113 24.82 5.55 -25.45
N GLU A 114 26.05 5.22 -25.05
CA GLU A 114 27.23 5.88 -25.59
C GLU A 114 27.15 5.61 -27.08
N ALA A 115 26.75 6.64 -27.82
CA ALA A 115 26.79 6.66 -29.27
C ALA A 115 28.27 6.61 -29.64
N GLY A 116 28.79 5.38 -29.73
CA GLY A 116 30.12 5.09 -30.20
C GLY A 116 30.25 5.47 -31.67
N ALA A 117 31.12 6.45 -31.89
CA ALA A 117 32.09 6.63 -32.99
C ALA A 117 31.72 6.14 -34.40
#